data_AF-A0A1Q3AQS8-F1
#
_entry.id   AF-A0A1Q3AQS8-F1
#
_cell.length_a   1.000
_cell.length_b   1.000
_cell.length_c   1.000
_cell.angle_alpha   90.00
_cell.angle_beta   90.00
_cell.angle_gamma   90.00
#
_symmetry.space_group_name_H-M   'P 1'
#
loop_
_entity.id
_entity.type
_entity.pdbx_description
1 polymer ?
#
loop_
_entity_poly.entity_id
_entity_poly.type
_entity_poly.pdbx_seq_one_letter_code
_entity_poly.pdbx_strand_id
1 'polypeptide(L)'
;KYLGLPLIATRLSQQDCAPLTEKILARVNIWVSKSLSYTGRLTLIKSTLSSMQVYWCSTFLLSISVIKECERILRRFLWGGSSNSVKQSLVKWAKVCTPCHEGGLGIKSMKIWNKASLLKQVWNLLTDHSLWVKWCKKHLIRKHSFWTLPSRGYYSWSWRQILNLRSTARSHLLYVCGSGNDFSLWFDPWYHGTSIHSLYGHRVIEDTGMVGNDWVRDMTVLDQWCWPDNTPDLREIKQGVQDIQITNSSDRIFWGSIGQAFSTQRAWQAIRPQSV
;
A
#
# COMPACT_ATOMS: atom_id res chain seq x y z
N LYS A 1 18.10 15.78 9.45
CA LYS A 1 17.43 14.51 9.85
C LYS A 1 16.25 14.86 10.74
N TYR A 2 15.11 14.19 10.60
CA TYR A 2 13.94 14.37 11.47
C TYR A 2 13.45 13.01 11.94
N LEU A 3 13.30 12.83 13.26
CA LEU A 3 12.96 11.55 13.91
C LEU A 3 13.86 10.37 13.49
N GLY A 4 15.10 10.65 13.11
CA GLY A 4 16.05 9.63 12.66
C GLY A 4 15.94 9.22 11.18
N LEU A 5 15.04 9.84 10.42
CA LEU A 5 14.94 9.70 8.96
C LEU A 5 15.60 10.89 8.24
N PRO A 6 16.15 10.68 7.03
CA PRO A 6 16.65 11.76 6.21
C PRO A 6 15.48 12.57 5.62
N LEU A 7 15.64 13.89 5.55
CA LEU A 7 14.66 14.79 4.93
C LEU A 7 15.07 14.99 3.48
N ILE A 8 14.41 14.30 2.55
CA ILE A 8 14.82 14.25 1.15
C ILE A 8 13.61 14.45 0.24
N ALA A 9 13.73 15.34 -0.75
CA ALA A 9 12.75 15.50 -1.82
C ALA A 9 13.12 14.70 -3.09
N THR A 10 14.40 14.39 -3.27
CA THR A 10 14.97 13.62 -4.37
C THR A 10 14.78 12.11 -4.17
N ARG A 11 15.28 11.32 -5.12
CA ARG A 11 15.26 9.85 -5.03
C ARG A 11 16.13 9.39 -3.87
N LEU A 12 15.57 8.52 -3.02
CA LEU A 12 16.30 7.90 -1.92
C LEU A 12 17.51 7.11 -2.45
N SER A 13 18.71 7.56 -2.10
CA SER A 13 19.95 6.90 -2.47
C SER A 13 20.31 5.78 -1.48
N GLN A 14 21.31 4.98 -1.84
CA GLN A 14 21.85 3.98 -0.93
C GLN A 14 22.54 4.64 0.28
N GLN A 15 23.23 5.76 0.07
CA GLN A 15 23.92 6.51 1.13
C GLN A 15 22.92 7.08 2.15
N ASP A 16 21.76 7.54 1.70
CA ASP A 16 20.68 7.99 2.58
C ASP A 16 20.15 6.88 3.50
N CYS A 17 20.27 5.63 3.04
CA CYS A 17 19.87 4.44 3.79
C CYS A 17 21.00 3.82 4.62
N ALA A 18 22.25 4.30 4.51
CA ALA A 18 23.37 3.79 5.30
C ALA A 18 23.09 3.78 6.82
N PRO A 19 22.42 4.81 7.40
CA PRO A 19 22.07 4.78 8.82
C PRO A 19 21.15 3.62 9.23
N LEU A 20 20.32 3.09 8.32
CA LEU A 20 19.49 1.91 8.59
C LEU A 20 20.35 0.65 8.67
N THR A 21 21.19 0.43 7.66
CA THR A 21 22.06 -0.76 7.58
C THR A 21 23.07 -0.79 8.71
N GLU A 22 23.68 0.36 9.03
CA GLU A 22 24.64 0.51 10.14
C GLU A 22 23.98 0.23 11.50
N LYS A 23 22.76 0.75 11.74
CA LYS A 23 22.03 0.47 12.99
C LYS A 23 21.69 -1.01 13.16
N ILE A 24 21.25 -1.66 12.08
CA ILE A 24 20.97 -3.10 12.10
C ILE A 24 22.25 -3.89 12.38
N LEU A 25 23.35 -3.55 11.69
CA LEU A 25 24.65 -4.21 11.87
C LEU A 25 25.20 -4.03 13.29
N ALA A 26 25.16 -2.81 13.83
CA ALA A 26 25.62 -2.52 15.18
C ALA A 26 24.85 -3.34 16.23
N ARG A 27 23.52 -3.47 16.09
CA ARG A 27 22.71 -4.30 16.98
C ARG A 27 23.04 -5.78 16.86
N VAL A 28 23.20 -6.27 15.64
CA VAL A 28 23.62 -7.65 15.38
C VAL A 28 24.97 -7.95 16.04
N ASN A 29 25.97 -7.08 15.88
CA ASN A 29 27.30 -7.27 16.46
C ASN A 29 27.27 -7.35 17.99
N ILE A 30 26.43 -6.53 18.65
CA ILE A 30 26.23 -6.58 20.11
C ILE A 30 25.63 -7.91 20.58
N TRP A 31 24.83 -8.58 19.73
CA TRP A 31 24.20 -9.84 20.09
C TRP A 31 25.02 -11.07 19.69
N VAL A 32 25.83 -10.97 18.64
CA VAL A 32 26.77 -12.02 18.25
C VAL A 32 27.74 -12.32 19.40
N SER A 33 28.16 -11.32 20.18
CA SER A 33 29.02 -11.51 21.35
C SER A 33 28.34 -12.24 22.53
N LYS A 34 27.02 -12.45 22.49
CA LYS A 34 26.22 -12.99 23.62
C LYS A 34 25.92 -14.49 23.53
N SER A 35 26.64 -15.26 22.70
CA SER A 35 26.47 -16.73 22.54
C SER A 35 25.02 -17.20 22.50
N LEU A 36 24.23 -16.63 21.58
CA LEU A 36 22.80 -16.90 21.46
C LEU A 36 22.50 -18.20 20.72
N SER A 37 21.49 -18.93 21.22
CA SER A 37 20.88 -20.06 20.50
C SER A 37 20.22 -19.61 19.19
N TYR A 38 20.02 -20.55 18.26
CA TYR A 38 19.33 -20.29 17.00
C TYR A 38 17.96 -19.63 17.20
N THR A 39 17.16 -20.19 18.11
CA THR A 39 15.84 -19.66 18.48
C THR A 39 15.93 -18.25 19.06
N GLY A 40 16.92 -17.98 19.93
CA GLY A 40 17.14 -16.64 20.49
C GLY A 40 17.41 -15.59 19.40
N ARG A 41 18.24 -15.94 18.40
CA ARG A 41 18.52 -15.06 17.26
C ARG A 41 17.30 -14.84 16.38
N LEU A 42 16.52 -15.88 16.12
CA LEU A 42 15.26 -15.77 15.36
C LEU A 42 14.28 -14.82 16.05
N THR A 43 14.12 -14.95 17.37
CA THR A 43 13.26 -14.07 18.16
C THR A 43 13.70 -12.62 18.08
N LEU A 44 15.00 -12.33 18.22
CA LEU A 44 15.54 -10.96 18.11
C LEU A 44 15.36 -10.35 16.71
N ILE A 45 15.43 -11.16 15.65
CA ILE A 45 15.11 -10.70 14.29
C ILE A 45 13.63 -10.30 14.19
N LYS A 46 12.74 -11.18 14.65
CA LYS A 46 11.29 -10.98 14.56
C LYS A 46 10.79 -9.79 15.37
N SER A 47 11.39 -9.53 16.54
CA SER A 47 10.98 -8.43 17.41
C SER A 47 11.74 -7.14 17.08
N THR A 48 13.03 -7.09 17.39
CA THR A 48 13.80 -5.84 17.43
C THR A 48 14.28 -5.39 16.06
N LEU A 49 14.81 -6.29 15.22
CA LEU A 49 15.31 -5.86 13.91
C LEU A 49 14.16 -5.55 12.96
N SER A 50 13.07 -6.31 13.03
CA SER A 50 11.87 -6.05 12.23
C SER A 50 11.27 -4.67 12.55
N SER A 51 11.24 -4.23 13.81
CA SER A 51 10.69 -2.90 14.16
C SER A 51 11.52 -1.75 13.59
N MET A 52 12.86 -1.87 13.59
CA MET A 52 13.76 -0.88 12.96
C MET A 52 13.48 -0.73 11.47
N GLN A 53 13.23 -1.85 10.80
CA GLN A 53 12.91 -1.90 9.37
C GLN A 53 11.53 -1.33 9.07
N VAL A 54 10.53 -1.67 9.90
CA VAL A 54 9.15 -1.18 9.76
C VAL A 54 9.12 0.34 9.74
N TYR A 55 9.88 1.00 10.63
CA TYR A 55 9.91 2.46 10.73
C TYR A 55 10.39 3.15 9.44
N TRP A 56 11.40 2.60 8.78
CA TRP A 56 11.85 3.11 7.48
C TRP A 56 10.87 2.77 6.36
N CYS A 57 10.37 1.54 6.37
CA CYS A 57 9.42 1.02 5.39
C CYS A 57 8.06 1.74 5.41
N SER A 58 7.66 2.33 6.54
CA SER A 58 6.42 3.11 6.64
C SER A 58 6.51 4.49 6.00
N THR A 59 7.72 4.96 5.70
CA THR A 59 7.94 6.31 5.14
C THR A 59 8.46 6.25 3.71
N PHE A 60 9.37 5.31 3.42
CA PHE A 60 10.06 5.24 2.13
C PHE A 60 9.94 3.88 1.47
N LEU A 61 9.94 3.85 0.13
CA LEU A 61 10.15 2.62 -0.64
C LEU A 61 11.65 2.33 -0.79
N LEU A 62 12.21 1.49 0.07
CA LEU A 62 13.62 1.16 0.06
C LEU A 62 14.06 0.54 -1.27
N SER A 63 15.27 0.89 -1.71
CA SER A 63 15.84 0.30 -2.92
C SER A 63 16.13 -1.18 -2.72
N ILE A 64 16.08 -1.95 -3.81
CA ILE A 64 16.36 -3.40 -3.77
C ILE A 64 17.78 -3.68 -3.22
N SER A 65 18.75 -2.80 -3.52
CA SER A 65 20.12 -2.91 -3.00
C SER A 65 20.15 -2.84 -1.47
N VAL A 66 19.50 -1.82 -0.88
CA VAL A 66 19.41 -1.63 0.57
C VAL A 66 18.68 -2.79 1.23
N ILE A 67 17.58 -3.26 0.63
CA ILE A 67 16.84 -4.43 1.13
C ILE A 67 17.73 -5.66 1.15
N LYS A 68 18.44 -5.94 0.06
CA LYS A 68 19.37 -7.09 -0.03
C LYS A 68 20.47 -7.01 1.01
N GLU A 69 21.01 -5.82 1.26
CA GLU A 69 22.04 -5.61 2.28
C GLU A 69 21.51 -5.86 3.70
N CYS A 70 20.34 -5.32 4.04
CA CYS A 70 19.66 -5.63 5.30
C CYS A 70 19.41 -7.13 5.47
N GLU A 71 18.83 -7.79 4.46
CA GLU A 71 18.57 -9.23 4.48
C GLU A 71 19.86 -10.06 4.57
N ARG A 72 20.96 -9.59 3.98
CA ARG A 72 22.28 -10.23 4.10
C ARG A 72 22.77 -10.20 5.54
N ILE A 73 22.65 -9.06 6.23
CA ILE A 73 23.04 -8.92 7.64
C ILE A 73 22.18 -9.85 8.52
N LEU A 74 20.85 -9.85 8.33
CA LEU A 74 19.93 -10.73 9.07
C LEU A 74 20.24 -12.22 8.86
N ARG A 75 20.52 -12.60 7.61
CA ARG A 75 20.85 -13.98 7.26
C ARG A 75 22.17 -14.43 7.86
N ARG A 76 23.20 -13.57 7.85
CA ARG A 76 24.46 -13.87 8.53
C ARG A 76 24.25 -14.00 10.03
N PHE A 77 23.43 -13.15 10.64
CA PHE A 77 23.16 -13.23 12.08
C PHE A 77 22.46 -14.53 12.47
N LEU A 78 21.40 -14.94 11.76
CA LEU A 78 20.61 -16.10 12.17
C LEU A 78 21.34 -17.44 11.96
N TRP A 79 22.15 -17.57 10.91
CA TRP A 79 22.91 -18.79 10.61
C TRP A 79 24.32 -18.77 11.24
N GLY A 80 24.91 -17.59 11.42
CA GLY A 80 26.20 -17.39 12.04
C GLY A 80 26.18 -17.83 13.50
N GLY A 81 27.09 -18.74 13.87
CA GLY A 81 27.31 -19.15 15.25
C GLY A 81 27.95 -18.04 16.10
N SER A 82 28.24 -18.36 17.36
CA SER A 82 29.25 -17.61 18.12
C SER A 82 30.63 -17.95 17.52
N SER A 83 31.47 -16.93 17.27
CA SER A 83 32.73 -16.96 16.50
C SER A 83 32.58 -17.01 14.97
N ASN A 84 33.55 -16.37 14.30
CA ASN A 84 33.77 -16.05 12.88
C ASN A 84 33.49 -17.13 11.80
N SER A 85 32.80 -18.21 12.11
CA SER A 85 32.35 -19.21 11.13
C SER A 85 31.19 -18.68 10.28
N VAL A 86 31.47 -18.46 8.99
CA VAL A 86 30.43 -18.22 7.99
C VAL A 86 29.72 -19.55 7.70
N LYS A 87 28.76 -19.94 8.55
CA LYS A 87 27.88 -21.06 8.22
C LYS A 87 27.02 -20.65 7.02
N GLN A 88 27.11 -21.42 5.93
CA GLN A 88 26.29 -21.21 4.75
C GLN A 88 24.80 -21.33 5.09
N SER A 89 23.99 -20.50 4.43
CA SER A 89 22.55 -20.53 4.62
C SER A 89 21.98 -21.80 4.00
N LEU A 90 21.42 -22.68 4.83
CA LEU A 90 20.85 -23.97 4.41
C LEU A 90 19.52 -23.83 3.65
N VAL A 91 18.86 -22.68 3.73
CA VAL A 91 17.51 -22.47 3.20
C VAL A 91 17.46 -21.13 2.46
N LYS A 92 16.82 -21.11 1.28
CA LYS A 92 16.58 -19.87 0.53
C LYS A 92 15.83 -18.86 1.41
N TRP A 93 16.30 -17.61 1.44
CA TRP A 93 15.72 -16.57 2.28
C TRP A 93 14.24 -16.29 1.99
N ALA A 94 13.81 -16.47 0.75
CA ALA A 94 12.41 -16.37 0.38
C ALA A 94 11.54 -17.37 1.17
N LYS A 95 12.02 -18.62 1.35
CA LYS A 95 11.35 -19.65 2.15
C LYS A 95 11.43 -19.36 3.65
N VAL A 96 12.56 -18.84 4.12
CA VAL A 96 12.69 -18.35 5.51
C VAL A 96 11.62 -17.29 5.82
N CYS A 97 11.30 -16.45 4.83
CA CYS A 97 10.34 -15.37 4.98
C CYS A 97 8.85 -15.77 4.85
N THR A 98 8.53 -17.04 4.61
CA THR A 98 7.13 -17.49 4.57
C THR A 98 6.59 -17.72 6.00
N PRO A 99 5.27 -17.71 6.22
CA PRO A 99 4.67 -18.05 7.50
C PRO A 99 5.13 -19.42 8.04
N CYS A 100 5.09 -19.59 9.36
CA CYS A 100 5.46 -20.86 10.00
C CYS A 100 4.60 -22.05 9.52
N HIS A 101 3.30 -21.83 9.32
CA HIS A 101 2.39 -22.88 8.81
C HIS A 101 2.68 -23.26 7.34
N GLU A 102 3.40 -22.44 6.59
CA GLU A 102 3.89 -22.76 5.24
C GLU A 102 5.33 -23.30 5.25
N GLY A 103 5.82 -23.77 6.41
CA GLY A 103 7.17 -24.32 6.56
C GLY A 103 8.29 -23.27 6.49
N GLY A 104 7.96 -21.98 6.67
CA GLY A 104 8.94 -20.91 6.81
C GLY A 104 9.28 -20.63 8.28
N LEU A 105 10.06 -19.57 8.51
CA LEU A 105 10.39 -19.13 9.87
C LEU A 105 9.53 -17.96 10.32
N GLY A 106 8.61 -17.45 9.50
CA GLY A 106 7.76 -16.31 9.84
C GLY A 106 8.52 -14.97 9.96
N ILE A 107 9.70 -14.85 9.35
CA ILE A 107 10.36 -13.56 9.17
C ILE A 107 9.62 -12.83 8.04
N LYS A 108 9.35 -11.54 8.17
CA LYS A 108 8.67 -10.78 7.11
C LYS A 108 9.68 -10.35 6.06
N SER A 109 9.45 -10.71 4.79
CA SER A 109 10.27 -10.17 3.69
C SER A 109 10.16 -8.64 3.67
N MET A 110 11.29 -7.95 3.84
CA MET A 110 11.33 -6.49 3.87
C MET A 110 10.76 -5.89 2.58
N LYS A 111 11.02 -6.49 1.41
CA LYS A 111 10.49 -6.03 0.13
C LYS A 111 8.96 -5.98 0.12
N ILE A 112 8.32 -7.06 0.56
CA ILE A 112 6.85 -7.18 0.55
C ILE A 112 6.27 -6.31 1.67
N TRP A 113 6.87 -6.35 2.85
CA TRP A 113 6.45 -5.56 4.00
C TRP A 113 6.53 -4.06 3.71
N ASN A 114 7.56 -3.60 3.00
CA ASN A 114 7.70 -2.20 2.61
C ASN A 114 6.56 -1.73 1.70
N LYS A 115 6.21 -2.53 0.69
CA LYS A 115 5.04 -2.25 -0.15
C LYS A 115 3.75 -2.22 0.66
N ALA A 116 3.53 -3.20 1.53
CA ALA A 116 2.36 -3.27 2.40
C ALA A 116 2.27 -2.05 3.35
N SER A 117 3.39 -1.58 3.89
CA SER A 117 3.44 -0.39 4.74
C SER A 117 3.08 0.88 3.96
N LEU A 118 3.51 1.01 2.70
CA LEU A 118 3.14 2.16 1.88
C LEU A 118 1.70 2.09 1.36
N LEU A 119 1.12 0.90 1.18
CA LEU A 119 -0.31 0.74 0.92
C LEU A 119 -1.16 1.31 2.07
N LYS A 120 -0.63 1.35 3.30
CA LYS A 120 -1.29 2.05 4.42
C LYS A 120 -1.42 3.55 4.15
N GLN A 121 -0.45 4.17 3.49
CA GLN A 121 -0.53 5.58 3.13
C GLN A 121 -1.60 5.81 2.06
N VAL A 122 -1.69 4.91 1.07
CA VAL A 122 -2.78 4.92 0.09
C VAL A 122 -4.14 4.80 0.78
N TRP A 123 -4.29 3.81 1.66
CA TRP A 123 -5.51 3.63 2.46
C TRP A 123 -5.88 4.90 3.23
N ASN A 124 -4.94 5.48 3.97
CA ASN A 124 -5.19 6.70 4.74
C ASN A 124 -5.63 7.87 3.84
N LEU A 125 -5.05 8.04 2.65
CA LEU A 125 -5.48 9.09 1.72
C LEU A 125 -6.96 8.96 1.33
N LEU A 126 -7.46 7.73 1.25
CA LEU A 126 -8.83 7.41 0.86
C LEU A 126 -9.79 7.54 2.04
N THR A 127 -9.42 7.07 3.24
CA THR A 127 -10.37 6.87 4.35
C THR A 127 -10.15 7.75 5.58
N ASP A 128 -9.01 8.42 5.72
CA ASP A 128 -8.62 9.15 6.95
C ASP A 128 -8.73 10.68 6.76
N HIS A 129 -8.81 11.41 7.88
CA HIS A 129 -8.90 12.87 7.96
C HIS A 129 -7.74 13.51 8.74
N SER A 130 -6.63 12.79 8.91
CA SER A 130 -5.42 13.32 9.53
C SER A 130 -4.87 14.56 8.80
N LEU A 131 -4.06 15.37 9.50
CA LEU A 131 -3.45 16.58 8.95
C LEU A 131 -2.65 16.33 7.68
N TRP A 132 -1.94 15.20 7.63
CA TRP A 132 -1.20 14.78 6.44
C TRP A 132 -2.12 14.54 5.24
N VAL A 133 -3.26 13.85 5.44
CA VAL A 133 -4.25 13.63 4.37
C VAL A 133 -4.86 14.95 3.90
N LYS A 134 -5.26 15.82 4.83
CA LYS A 134 -5.79 17.16 4.51
C LYS A 134 -4.78 17.97 3.68
N TRP A 135 -3.50 17.93 4.06
CA TRP A 135 -2.43 18.59 3.33
C TRP A 135 -2.23 17.99 1.93
N CYS A 136 -2.20 16.65 1.81
CA CYS A 136 -2.09 15.97 0.51
C CYS A 136 -3.29 16.30 -0.40
N LYS A 137 -4.52 16.27 0.12
CA LYS A 137 -5.73 16.64 -0.62
C LYS A 137 -5.63 18.09 -1.11
N LYS A 138 -5.22 19.03 -0.26
CA LYS A 138 -5.11 20.45 -0.61
C LYS A 138 -3.98 20.78 -1.60
N HIS A 139 -2.80 20.18 -1.44
CA HIS A 139 -1.58 20.61 -2.15
C HIS A 139 -1.10 19.65 -3.23
N LEU A 140 -1.31 18.34 -3.08
CA LEU A 140 -0.84 17.34 -4.05
C LEU A 140 -1.93 16.90 -5.01
N ILE A 141 -3.13 16.66 -4.50
CA ILE A 141 -4.29 16.19 -5.27
C ILE A 141 -5.07 17.37 -5.85
N ARG A 142 -5.26 18.43 -5.05
CA ARG A 142 -5.95 19.68 -5.42
C ARG A 142 -7.40 19.39 -5.85
N LYS A 143 -7.72 19.67 -7.12
CA LYS A 143 -9.05 19.44 -7.72
C LYS A 143 -9.11 18.17 -8.57
N HIS A 144 -8.05 17.37 -8.60
CA HIS A 144 -8.01 16.14 -9.38
C HIS A 144 -8.39 14.93 -8.52
N SER A 145 -8.63 13.77 -9.15
CA SER A 145 -8.79 12.51 -8.42
C SER A 145 -7.43 11.85 -8.18
N PHE A 146 -7.26 11.25 -7.00
CA PHE A 146 -6.09 10.42 -6.69
C PHE A 146 -5.85 9.33 -7.74
N TRP A 147 -6.93 8.78 -8.33
CA TRP A 147 -6.86 7.71 -9.32
C TRP A 147 -6.41 8.17 -10.72
N THR A 148 -6.53 9.45 -11.04
CA THR A 148 -6.19 9.98 -12.37
C THR A 148 -4.90 10.79 -12.41
N LEU A 149 -4.33 11.18 -11.25
CA LEU A 149 -3.07 11.92 -11.20
C LEU A 149 -1.94 11.22 -11.98
N PRO A 150 -1.10 11.97 -12.72
CA PRO A 150 0.06 11.40 -13.38
C PRO A 150 1.12 11.00 -12.35
N SER A 151 1.77 9.85 -12.53
CA SER A 151 2.86 9.39 -11.66
C SER A 151 4.23 9.99 -12.04
N ARG A 152 4.27 10.82 -13.10
CA ARG A 152 5.47 11.53 -13.61
C ARG A 152 5.27 13.05 -13.47
N GLY A 153 6.35 13.80 -13.58
CA GLY A 153 6.36 15.27 -13.45
C GLY A 153 7.01 15.75 -12.16
N TYR A 154 6.66 16.97 -11.74
CA TYR A 154 7.25 17.72 -10.62
C TYR A 154 6.84 17.23 -9.22
N TYR A 155 6.54 15.94 -9.07
CA TYR A 155 6.22 15.34 -7.77
C TYR A 155 7.48 14.88 -7.04
N SER A 156 7.46 14.99 -5.71
CA SER A 156 8.49 14.41 -4.87
C SER A 156 8.61 12.91 -5.14
N TRP A 157 9.80 12.36 -4.97
CA TRP A 157 10.01 10.95 -5.26
C TRP A 157 9.13 10.04 -4.39
N SER A 158 8.94 10.38 -3.11
CA SER A 158 8.07 9.63 -2.19
C SER A 158 6.61 9.63 -2.64
N TRP A 159 6.07 10.78 -3.07
CA TRP A 159 4.70 10.85 -3.58
C TRP A 159 4.51 9.99 -4.82
N ARG A 160 5.49 9.98 -5.73
CA ARG A 160 5.46 9.09 -6.90
C ARG A 160 5.38 7.62 -6.53
N GLN A 161 6.04 7.20 -5.44
CA GLN A 161 5.94 5.81 -4.97
C GLN A 161 4.54 5.45 -4.48
N ILE A 162 3.85 6.37 -3.80
CA ILE A 162 2.45 6.20 -3.39
C ILE A 162 1.55 6.08 -4.62
N LEU A 163 1.70 6.98 -5.60
CA LEU A 163 0.93 6.94 -6.86
C LEU A 163 1.16 5.65 -7.66
N ASN A 164 2.38 5.11 -7.66
CA ASN A 164 2.71 3.86 -8.34
C ASN A 164 2.08 2.63 -7.68
N LEU A 165 1.63 2.73 -6.43
CA LEU A 165 0.95 1.63 -5.71
C LEU A 165 -0.56 1.60 -5.96
N ARG A 166 -1.13 2.55 -6.71
CA ARG A 166 -2.57 2.62 -7.01
C ARG A 166 -3.11 1.34 -7.62
N SER A 167 -2.43 0.77 -8.62
CA SER A 167 -2.88 -0.46 -9.28
C SER A 167 -2.95 -1.63 -8.31
N THR A 168 -1.94 -1.78 -7.44
CA THR A 168 -1.91 -2.80 -6.38
C THR A 168 -2.95 -2.54 -5.29
N ALA A 169 -3.22 -1.28 -4.94
CA ALA A 169 -4.26 -0.95 -3.98
C ALA A 169 -5.64 -1.29 -4.55
N ARG A 170 -5.93 -0.87 -5.79
CA ARG A 170 -7.21 -1.07 -6.46
C ARG A 170 -7.63 -2.55 -6.52
N SER A 171 -6.70 -3.47 -6.76
CA SER A 171 -6.99 -4.92 -6.77
C SER A 171 -7.44 -5.50 -5.43
N HIS A 172 -7.33 -4.73 -4.35
CA HIS A 172 -7.70 -5.16 -3.00
C HIS A 172 -8.68 -4.20 -2.30
N LEU A 173 -9.03 -3.08 -2.91
CA LEU A 173 -10.00 -2.14 -2.36
C LEU A 173 -11.39 -2.53 -2.82
N LEU A 174 -12.33 -2.48 -1.89
CA LEU A 174 -13.75 -2.70 -2.16
C LEU A 174 -14.49 -1.42 -1.76
N TYR A 175 -15.07 -0.77 -2.75
CA TYR A 175 -15.91 0.41 -2.57
C TYR A 175 -17.36 -0.07 -2.46
N VAL A 176 -18.03 0.31 -1.38
CA VAL A 176 -19.44 0.01 -1.14
C VAL A 176 -20.17 1.33 -1.06
N CYS A 177 -21.00 1.59 -2.08
CA CYS A 177 -21.84 2.77 -2.12
C CYS A 177 -22.88 2.71 -1.00
N GLY A 178 -22.97 3.79 -0.24
CA GLY A 178 -24.08 4.09 0.65
C GLY A 178 -24.87 5.22 0.03
N SER A 179 -24.73 6.42 0.62
CA SER A 179 -25.41 7.66 0.22
C SER A 179 -24.84 8.35 -1.01
N GLY A 180 -23.66 7.94 -1.49
CA GLY A 180 -22.99 8.47 -2.67
C GLY A 180 -22.31 9.84 -2.49
N ASN A 181 -22.14 10.31 -1.26
CA ASN A 181 -21.60 11.64 -0.94
C ASN A 181 -20.06 11.71 -0.93
N ASP A 182 -19.39 10.57 -0.74
CA ASP A 182 -17.94 10.54 -0.51
C ASP A 182 -17.15 10.05 -1.73
N PHE A 183 -17.85 9.49 -2.74
CA PHE A 183 -17.23 8.91 -3.94
C PHE A 183 -17.47 9.79 -5.16
N SER A 184 -16.39 10.08 -5.89
CA SER A 184 -16.48 10.68 -7.21
C SER A 184 -17.18 9.73 -8.16
N LEU A 185 -18.20 10.24 -8.85
CA LEU A 185 -18.97 9.49 -9.85
C LEU A 185 -18.05 8.88 -10.91
N TRP A 186 -17.09 9.65 -11.38
CA TRP A 186 -16.31 9.29 -12.56
C TRP A 186 -14.99 8.59 -12.26
N PHE A 187 -14.35 8.94 -11.14
CA PHE A 187 -12.93 8.63 -10.94
C PHE A 187 -12.66 7.63 -9.82
N ASP A 188 -13.55 7.47 -8.85
CA ASP A 188 -13.39 6.45 -7.81
C ASP A 188 -13.81 5.05 -8.31
N PRO A 189 -13.16 3.97 -7.84
CA PRO A 189 -13.40 2.63 -8.35
C PRO A 189 -14.61 1.94 -7.71
N TRP A 190 -15.74 2.65 -7.64
CA TRP A 190 -16.98 2.15 -7.03
C TRP A 190 -17.82 1.30 -8.00
N TYR A 191 -17.65 1.47 -9.31
CA TYR A 191 -18.35 0.70 -10.33
C TYR A 191 -17.62 -0.64 -10.55
N HIS A 192 -18.08 -1.69 -9.87
CA HIS A 192 -17.50 -3.05 -9.90
C HIS A 192 -15.97 -3.10 -9.69
N GLY A 193 -15.43 -2.23 -8.82
CA GLY A 193 -14.00 -2.18 -8.51
C GLY A 193 -13.16 -1.38 -9.51
N THR A 194 -13.79 -0.67 -10.45
CA THR A 194 -13.14 0.25 -11.38
C THR A 194 -13.90 1.57 -11.50
N SER A 195 -13.27 2.57 -12.10
CA SER A 195 -13.90 3.87 -12.31
C SER A 195 -14.54 3.93 -13.68
N ILE A 196 -15.68 4.63 -13.78
CA ILE A 196 -16.41 4.79 -15.05
C ILE A 196 -15.50 5.45 -16.10
N HIS A 197 -14.76 6.49 -15.71
CA HIS A 197 -13.80 7.14 -16.60
C HIS A 197 -12.69 6.20 -17.10
N SER A 198 -12.26 5.22 -16.30
CA SER A 198 -11.23 4.27 -16.75
C SER A 198 -11.77 3.23 -17.74
N LEU A 199 -13.08 2.95 -17.72
CA LEU A 199 -13.71 1.98 -18.63
C LEU A 199 -14.16 2.64 -19.93
N TYR A 200 -14.89 3.75 -19.83
CA TYR A 200 -15.60 4.39 -20.94
C TYR A 200 -14.90 5.66 -21.44
N GLY A 201 -13.85 6.12 -20.75
CA GLY A 201 -13.10 7.32 -21.13
C GLY A 201 -13.79 8.62 -20.74
N HIS A 202 -13.33 9.74 -21.31
CA HIS A 202 -13.82 11.08 -20.96
C HIS A 202 -15.19 11.40 -21.59
N ARG A 203 -15.48 10.84 -22.77
CA ARG A 203 -16.68 11.15 -23.57
C ARG A 203 -17.99 10.89 -22.82
N VAL A 204 -18.03 9.85 -21.99
CA VAL A 204 -19.21 9.51 -21.19
C VAL A 204 -19.64 10.62 -20.22
N ILE A 205 -18.69 11.46 -19.78
CA ILE A 205 -18.96 12.62 -18.91
C ILE A 205 -19.64 13.73 -19.71
N GLU A 206 -19.20 13.94 -20.96
CA GLU A 206 -19.79 14.93 -21.87
C GLU A 206 -21.19 14.49 -22.31
N ASP A 207 -21.37 13.19 -22.58
CA ASP A 207 -22.65 12.61 -23.00
C ASP A 207 -23.73 12.72 -21.91
N THR A 208 -23.36 12.80 -20.63
CA THR A 208 -24.31 13.10 -19.53
C THR A 208 -24.54 14.59 -19.30
N GLY A 209 -23.77 15.47 -19.95
CA GLY A 209 -23.83 16.92 -19.73
C GLY A 209 -23.24 17.37 -18.39
N MET A 210 -22.41 16.55 -17.75
CA MET A 210 -21.81 16.84 -16.45
C MET A 210 -20.40 17.42 -16.56
N VAL A 211 -19.85 17.94 -15.45
CA VAL A 211 -18.59 18.72 -15.46
C VAL A 211 -17.37 17.95 -14.92
N GLY A 212 -17.56 16.68 -14.52
CA GLY A 212 -16.49 15.77 -14.11
C GLY A 212 -16.13 15.83 -12.62
N ASN A 213 -16.65 16.78 -11.86
CA ASN A 213 -16.44 16.88 -10.39
C ASN A 213 -17.66 16.37 -9.60
N ASP A 214 -18.48 15.57 -10.25
CA ASP A 214 -19.76 15.09 -9.74
C ASP A 214 -19.57 13.90 -8.79
N TRP A 215 -20.49 13.77 -7.84
CA TRP A 215 -20.54 12.70 -6.86
C TRP A 215 -21.51 11.62 -7.28
N VAL A 216 -21.35 10.41 -6.74
CA VAL A 216 -22.29 9.31 -6.99
C VAL A 216 -23.73 9.72 -6.68
N ARG A 217 -23.93 10.50 -5.62
CA ARG A 217 -25.24 11.04 -5.22
C ARG A 217 -25.92 11.86 -6.32
N ASP A 218 -25.16 12.57 -7.14
CA ASP A 218 -25.71 13.43 -8.20
C ASP A 218 -26.42 12.61 -9.30
N MET A 219 -26.17 11.30 -9.36
CA MET A 219 -26.81 10.33 -10.26
C MET A 219 -27.86 9.45 -9.57
N THR A 220 -28.35 9.88 -8.40
CA THR A 220 -29.35 9.16 -7.63
C THR A 220 -30.49 10.09 -7.19
N VAL A 221 -31.73 9.67 -7.40
CA VAL A 221 -32.95 10.38 -6.97
C VAL A 221 -33.86 9.38 -6.25
N LEU A 222 -34.28 9.69 -5.02
CA LEU A 222 -35.10 8.80 -4.18
C LEU A 222 -34.51 7.37 -4.05
N ASP A 223 -33.21 7.29 -3.80
CA ASP A 223 -32.44 6.03 -3.70
C ASP A 223 -32.47 5.17 -4.98
N GLN A 224 -32.81 5.76 -6.13
CA GLN A 224 -32.79 5.12 -7.44
C GLN A 224 -31.83 5.80 -8.40
N TRP A 225 -31.18 5.01 -9.25
CA TRP A 225 -30.25 5.50 -10.27
C TRP A 225 -30.98 6.24 -11.40
N CYS A 226 -30.51 7.44 -11.74
CA CYS A 226 -31.08 8.28 -12.80
C CYS A 226 -30.11 8.48 -13.98
N TRP A 227 -29.61 7.39 -14.55
CA TRP A 227 -28.72 7.45 -15.73
C TRP A 227 -29.48 7.77 -17.04
N PRO A 228 -28.96 8.71 -17.86
CA PRO A 228 -29.39 8.87 -19.25
C PRO A 228 -29.18 7.60 -20.07
N ASP A 229 -29.89 7.48 -21.18
CA ASP A 229 -29.81 6.35 -22.12
C ASP A 229 -29.66 6.80 -23.59
N ASN A 230 -29.18 8.02 -23.78
CA ASN A 230 -28.91 8.64 -25.08
C ASN A 230 -27.78 7.93 -25.85
N THR A 231 -26.78 7.36 -25.18
CA THR A 231 -25.67 6.63 -25.84
C THR A 231 -25.62 5.15 -25.43
N PRO A 232 -25.02 4.27 -26.25
CA PRO A 232 -24.85 2.85 -25.90
C PRO A 232 -24.08 2.65 -24.59
N ASP A 233 -22.99 3.38 -24.39
CA ASP A 233 -22.16 3.30 -23.17
C ASP A 233 -22.98 3.66 -21.93
N LEU A 234 -23.83 4.69 -22.01
CA LEU A 234 -24.68 5.09 -20.89
C LEU A 234 -25.80 4.07 -20.59
N ARG A 235 -26.31 3.36 -21.61
CA ARG A 235 -27.23 2.24 -21.40
C ARG A 235 -26.55 1.07 -20.69
N GLU A 236 -25.31 0.76 -21.05
CA GLU A 236 -24.53 -0.29 -20.39
C GLU A 236 -24.25 0.07 -18.93
N ILE A 237 -23.85 1.32 -18.65
CA ILE A 237 -23.66 1.82 -17.28
C ILE A 237 -24.97 1.73 -16.51
N LYS A 238 -26.08 2.22 -17.08
CA LYS A 238 -27.42 2.19 -16.47
C LYS A 238 -27.85 0.78 -16.08
N GLN A 239 -27.53 -0.23 -16.89
CA GLN A 239 -27.78 -1.63 -16.56
C GLN A 239 -26.81 -2.14 -15.49
N GLY A 240 -25.52 -1.82 -15.61
CA GLY A 240 -24.49 -2.28 -14.70
C GLY A 240 -24.51 -1.62 -13.32
N VAL A 241 -25.29 -0.57 -13.08
CA VAL A 241 -25.48 0.00 -11.72
C VAL A 241 -26.67 -0.60 -10.98
N GLN A 242 -27.54 -1.38 -11.64
CA GLN A 242 -28.77 -1.90 -11.02
C GLN A 242 -28.51 -2.88 -9.87
N ASP A 243 -27.37 -3.56 -9.86
CA ASP A 243 -26.94 -4.43 -8.76
C ASP A 243 -26.31 -3.67 -7.59
N ILE A 244 -25.99 -2.38 -7.78
CA ILE A 244 -25.42 -1.51 -6.76
C ILE A 244 -26.54 -0.81 -5.99
N GLN A 245 -26.79 -1.26 -4.77
CA GLN A 245 -27.81 -0.70 -3.89
C GLN A 245 -27.35 0.62 -3.27
N ILE A 246 -28.13 1.68 -3.45
CA ILE A 246 -27.96 2.97 -2.76
C ILE A 246 -28.70 2.90 -1.43
N THR A 247 -28.07 3.39 -0.36
CA THR A 247 -28.65 3.37 0.98
C THR A 247 -28.45 4.69 1.68
N ASN A 248 -29.20 4.95 2.76
CA ASN A 248 -29.00 6.14 3.60
C ASN A 248 -27.75 6.06 4.50
N SER A 249 -26.92 5.01 4.37
CA SER A 249 -25.70 4.86 5.16
C SER A 249 -24.51 5.60 4.50
N SER A 250 -23.48 5.94 5.28
CA SER A 250 -22.26 6.54 4.70
C SER A 250 -21.54 5.56 3.78
N ASP A 251 -20.85 6.09 2.77
CA ASP A 251 -20.05 5.29 1.85
C ASP A 251 -18.87 4.65 2.58
N ARG A 252 -18.47 3.44 2.18
CA ARG A 252 -17.42 2.69 2.88
C ARG A 252 -16.43 2.05 1.92
N ILE A 253 -15.17 2.07 2.33
CA ILE A 253 -14.08 1.38 1.66
C ILE A 253 -13.60 0.25 2.57
N PHE A 254 -13.39 -0.94 2.02
CA PHE A 254 -12.86 -2.11 2.72
C PHE A 254 -11.59 -2.64 2.03
N TRP A 255 -10.84 -3.49 2.74
CA TRP A 255 -9.63 -4.13 2.22
C TRP A 255 -9.79 -5.66 2.12
N GLY A 256 -9.79 -6.17 0.89
CA GLY A 256 -9.84 -7.58 0.52
C GLY A 256 -11.22 -8.22 0.62
N SER A 257 -11.99 -7.89 1.66
CA SER A 257 -13.36 -8.40 1.86
C SER A 257 -14.22 -7.36 2.57
N ILE A 258 -15.53 -7.36 2.28
CA ILE A 258 -16.50 -6.45 2.91
C ILE A 258 -16.45 -6.61 4.44
N GLY A 259 -16.56 -5.49 5.17
CA GLY A 259 -16.50 -5.46 6.63
C GLY A 259 -15.09 -5.43 7.23
N GLN A 260 -14.03 -5.59 6.42
CA GLN A 260 -12.66 -5.65 6.92
C GLN A 260 -11.91 -4.35 6.66
N ALA A 261 -11.42 -3.74 7.74
CA ALA A 261 -10.54 -2.58 7.67
C ALA A 261 -9.12 -2.97 7.23
N PHE A 262 -8.38 -1.99 6.72
CA PHE A 262 -6.98 -2.17 6.39
C PHE A 262 -6.14 -2.47 7.64
N SER A 263 -5.24 -3.43 7.51
CA SER A 263 -4.06 -3.53 8.35
C SER A 263 -2.85 -3.89 7.49
N THR A 264 -1.67 -3.41 7.88
CA THR A 264 -0.43 -3.74 7.15
C THR A 264 -0.20 -5.25 7.06
N GLN A 265 -0.64 -6.00 8.08
CA GLN A 265 -0.56 -7.47 8.08
C GLN A 265 -1.49 -8.09 7.02
N ARG A 266 -2.73 -7.61 6.89
CA ARG A 266 -3.67 -8.08 5.84
C ARG A 266 -3.16 -7.72 4.45
N ALA A 267 -2.68 -6.49 4.27
CA ALA A 267 -2.09 -6.06 3.00
C ALA A 267 -0.88 -6.92 2.63
N TRP A 268 0.00 -7.22 3.58
CA TRP A 268 1.14 -8.12 3.39
C TRP A 268 0.70 -9.53 2.97
N GLN A 269 -0.34 -10.08 3.61
CA GLN A 269 -0.89 -11.39 3.27
C GLN A 269 -1.49 -11.41 1.85
N ALA A 270 -2.12 -10.32 1.43
CA ALA A 270 -2.77 -10.21 0.13
C ALA A 270 -1.77 -10.09 -1.04
N ILE A 271 -0.64 -9.38 -0.84
CA ILE A 271 0.32 -9.08 -1.92
C ILE A 271 1.52 -10.03 -1.96
N ARG A 272 1.70 -10.91 -0.96
CA ARG A 272 2.82 -11.85 -0.95
C ARG A 272 2.56 -12.99 -1.93
N PRO A 273 3.61 -13.54 -2.57
CA PRO A 273 3.50 -14.81 -3.26
C PRO A 273 3.04 -15.89 -2.26
N GLN A 274 2.00 -16.62 -2.60
CA GLN A 274 1.60 -17.81 -1.84
C GLN A 274 2.52 -18.97 -2.23
N SER A 275 2.91 -19.76 -1.23
CA SER A 275 3.64 -21.00 -1.49
C SER A 275 2.67 -22.00 -2.11
N VAL A 276 2.92 -22.42 -3.35
CA VAL A 276 2.24 -23.57 -3.99
C VAL A 276 2.63 -24.85 -3.25
#